data_AF-A0A924D0R3-F1
#
_entry.id   AF-A0A924D0R3-F1
#
_cell.length_a   1.000
_cell.length_b   1.000
_cell.length_c   1.000
_cell.angle_alpha   90.00
_cell.angle_beta   90.00
_cell.angle_gamma   90.00
#
_symmetry.space_group_name_H-M   'P 1'
#
loop_
_entity.id
_entity.type
_entity.pdbx_description
1 polymer ?
#
loop_
_entity_poly.entity_id
_entity_poly.type
_entity_poly.pdbx_seq_one_letter_code
_entity_poly.pdbx_strand_id
1 'polypeptide(L)' 'MTRLVTHDLAVRPTRNELAAQDFTSSLRGHVLNRMAATLKNRFESDIAPRLAEPPADGRAIHAAIRPDNYFRFYSALRIG' A
#
# COMPACT_ATOMS: atom_id res chain seq x y z
N MET A 1 4.70 10.12 -12.13
CA MET A 1 5.93 10.01 -12.94
C MET A 1 6.93 9.17 -12.19
N THR A 2 7.42 8.13 -12.85
CA THR A 2 8.49 7.27 -12.32
C THR A 2 9.78 8.09 -12.14
N ARG A 3 10.35 8.13 -10.94
CA ARG A 3 11.60 8.88 -10.68
C ARG A 3 12.77 8.12 -11.29
N LEU A 4 13.39 8.71 -12.30
CA LEU A 4 14.56 8.12 -12.94
C LEU A 4 15.80 8.22 -12.04
N VAL A 5 16.65 7.20 -12.10
CA VAL A 5 17.95 7.21 -11.42
C VAL A 5 18.90 8.13 -12.18
N THR A 6 19.56 9.04 -11.47
CA THR A 6 20.47 10.04 -12.04
C THR A 6 21.90 9.74 -11.59
N HIS A 7 22.66 9.00 -12.39
CA HIS A 7 24.10 8.80 -12.23
C HIS A 7 24.74 8.49 -13.60
N ASP A 8 26.07 8.57 -13.71
CA ASP A 8 26.77 8.45 -14.99
C ASP A 8 26.57 7.09 -15.68
N LEU A 9 26.37 6.02 -14.90
CA LEU A 9 26.07 4.67 -15.40
C LEU A 9 24.57 4.43 -15.69
N ALA A 10 23.72 5.45 -15.64
CA ALA A 10 22.27 5.26 -15.72
C ALA A 10 21.86 4.93 -17.16
N VAL A 11 21.21 3.78 -17.33
CA VAL A 11 20.63 3.41 -18.62
C VAL A 11 19.44 4.31 -18.90
N ARG A 12 19.46 5.01 -20.05
CA ARG A 12 18.35 5.86 -20.46
C ARG A 12 17.22 4.98 -21.00
N PRO A 13 16.03 5.00 -20.39
CA PRO A 13 14.90 4.24 -20.90
C PRO A 13 14.41 4.84 -22.22
N THR A 14 13.97 3.96 -23.11
CA THR A 14 13.23 4.29 -24.31
C THR A 14 11.83 4.81 -23.98
N ARG A 15 11.15 5.42 -24.95
CA ARG A 15 9.78 5.90 -24.80
C ARG A 15 8.81 4.78 -24.38
N ASN A 16 8.97 3.58 -24.94
CA ASN A 16 8.10 2.45 -24.62
C ASN A 16 8.34 1.94 -23.19
N GLU A 17 9.60 1.91 -22.75
CA GLU A 17 9.93 1.53 -21.36
C GLU A 17 9.38 2.55 -20.35
N LEU A 18 9.45 3.85 -20.66
CA LEU A 18 8.82 4.89 -19.83
C LEU A 18 7.29 4.69 -19.73
N ALA A 19 6.63 4.42 -20.86
CA ALA A 19 5.19 4.17 -20.88
C ALA A 19 4.81 2.91 -20.06
N ALA A 20 5.61 1.84 -20.16
CA ALA A 20 5.40 0.62 -19.38
C ALA A 20 5.60 0.84 -17.87
N GLN A 21 6.62 1.62 -17.48
CA GLN A 21 6.87 1.98 -16.08
C GLN A 21 5.72 2.82 -15.50
N ASP A 22 5.24 3.81 -16.24
CA ASP A 22 4.14 4.67 -15.80
C ASP A 22 2.81 3.91 -15.75
N PHE A 23 2.55 3.00 -16.69
CA PHE A 23 1.39 2.11 -16.64
C PHE A 23 1.43 1.22 -15.39
N THR A 24 2.55 0.56 -15.14
CA THR A 24 2.73 -0.32 -13.97
C THR A 24 2.57 0.45 -12.66
N SER A 25 3.16 1.65 -12.58
CA SER A 25 3.02 2.54 -11.41
C SER A 25 1.57 2.94 -11.17
N SER A 26 0.85 3.29 -12.24
CA SER A 26 -0.57 3.63 -12.18
C SER A 26 -1.43 2.46 -11.72
N LEU A 27 -1.20 1.26 -12.27
CA LEU A 27 -1.90 0.04 -11.91
C LEU A 27 -1.66 -0.32 -10.44
N ARG A 28 -0.41 -0.24 -9.97
CA ARG A 28 -0.05 -0.46 -8.57
C ARG A 28 -0.78 0.52 -7.66
N GLY A 29 -0.80 1.81 -8.02
CA GLY A 29 -1.53 2.84 -7.28
C GLY A 29 -3.03 2.54 -7.19
N HIS A 30 -3.65 2.11 -8.30
CA HIS A 30 -5.06 1.72 -8.32
C HIS A 30 -5.36 0.57 -7.35
N VAL A 31 -4.57 -0.50 -7.40
CA VAL A 31 -4.74 -1.67 -6.52
C VAL A 31 -4.54 -1.28 -5.06
N LEU A 32 -3.45 -0.57 -4.73
CA LEU A 32 -3.13 -0.18 -3.35
C LEU A 32 -4.21 0.74 -2.75
N ASN A 33 -4.75 1.68 -3.52
CA ASN A 33 -5.83 2.54 -3.05
C ASN A 33 -7.11 1.75 -2.74
N ARG A 34 -7.47 0.78 -3.59
CA ARG A 34 -8.62 -0.09 -3.34
C ARG A 34 -8.42 -0.97 -2.11
N MET A 35 -7.20 -1.47 -1.91
CA MET A 35 -6.84 -2.24 -0.72
C MET A 35 -6.89 -1.38 0.54
N ALA A 36 -6.38 -0.15 0.49
CA ALA A 36 -6.43 0.78 1.62
C ALA A 36 -7.89 1.09 2.03
N ALA A 37 -8.80 1.28 1.07
CA ALA A 37 -10.22 1.43 1.37
C ALA A 37 -10.81 0.16 2.04
N THR A 38 -10.39 -1.02 1.59
CA THR A 38 -10.86 -2.30 2.17
C THR A 38 -10.37 -2.51 3.60
N LEU A 39 -9.18 -2.01 3.95
CA LEU A 39 -8.66 -2.09 5.32
C LEU A 39 -9.55 -1.40 6.34
N LYS A 40 -10.17 -0.27 5.97
CA LYS A 40 -11.15 0.40 6.84
C LYS A 40 -12.34 -0.51 7.13
N ASN A 41 -12.93 -1.10 6.09
CA ASN A 41 -14.08 -2.00 6.24
C ASN A 41 -13.73 -3.23 7.08
N ARG A 42 -12.55 -3.84 6.86
CA ARG A 42 -12.06 -4.96 7.69
C ARG A 42 -11.88 -4.55 9.14
N PHE A 43 -11.34 -3.36 9.39
CA PHE A 43 -11.20 -2.88 10.75
C PHE A 43 -12.56 -2.78 11.44
N GLU A 44 -13.53 -2.13 10.81
CA GLU A 44 -14.86 -1.91 11.38
C GLU A 44 -15.67 -3.21 11.56
N SER A 45 -15.58 -4.15 10.61
CA SER A 45 -16.39 -5.38 10.62
C SER A 45 -15.75 -6.56 11.36
N ASP A 46 -14.43 -6.73 11.25
CA ASP A 46 -13.76 -7.93 11.76
C ASP A 46 -12.95 -7.66 13.02
N ILE A 47 -12.32 -6.49 13.15
CA ILE A 47 -11.29 -6.25 14.19
C ILE A 47 -11.87 -5.49 15.37
N ALA A 48 -12.50 -4.34 15.12
CA ALA A 48 -13.06 -3.47 16.14
C ALA A 48 -14.04 -4.19 17.07
N PRO A 49 -14.94 -5.08 16.59
CA PRO A 49 -15.86 -5.81 17.47
C PRO A 49 -15.19 -6.80 18.43
N ARG A 50 -13.92 -7.17 18.19
CA ARG A 50 -13.16 -8.11 19.02
C ARG A 50 -12.27 -7.39 20.03
N LEU A 51 -12.18 -6.07 19.98
CA LEU A 51 -11.42 -5.28 20.93
C LEU A 51 -12.22 -5.12 22.22
N ALA A 52 -11.57 -5.31 23.37
CA ALA A 52 -12.21 -5.12 24.67
C ALA A 52 -12.65 -3.66 24.89
N GLU A 53 -11.89 -2.72 24.33
CA GLU A 53 -12.16 -1.28 24.37
C GLU A 53 -11.91 -0.65 23.00
N PRO A 54 -12.61 0.46 22.68
CA PRO A 54 -12.33 1.23 21.48
C PRO A 54 -10.87 1.72 21.45
N PRO A 55 -10.20 1.71 20.28
CA PRO A 55 -8.83 2.20 20.18
C PRO A 55 -8.76 3.70 20.45
N ALA A 56 -7.83 4.13 21.30
CA ALA A 56 -7.68 5.52 21.70
C ALA A 56 -7.11 6.42 20.59
N ASP A 57 -6.26 5.86 19.72
CA ASP A 57 -5.57 6.61 18.67
C ASP A 57 -5.23 5.75 17.45
N GLY A 58 -4.62 6.38 16.44
CA GLY A 58 -4.18 5.69 15.22
C GLY A 58 -3.10 4.63 15.46
N ARG A 59 -2.30 4.74 16.53
CA ARG A 59 -1.27 3.75 16.86
C ARG A 59 -1.91 2.48 17.43
N ALA A 60 -2.96 2.63 18.24
CA ALA A 60 -3.78 1.54 18.74
C ALA A 60 -4.49 0.81 17.58
N ILE A 61 -5.05 1.54 16.62
CA ILE A 61 -5.61 0.96 15.38
C ILE A 61 -4.54 0.15 14.63
N HIS A 62 -3.36 0.74 14.43
CA HIS A 62 -2.25 0.05 13.76
C HIS A 62 -1.81 -1.22 14.51
N ALA A 63 -1.75 -1.17 15.84
CA ALA A 63 -1.41 -2.34 16.66
C ALA A 63 -2.46 -3.45 16.52
N ALA A 64 -3.76 -3.09 16.53
CA ALA A 64 -4.87 -4.02 16.39
C ALA A 64 -4.93 -4.69 15.01
N ILE A 65 -4.59 -3.96 13.94
CA ILE A 65 -4.64 -4.47 12.56
C ILE A 65 -3.38 -5.22 12.13
N ARG A 66 -2.24 -5.03 12.81
CA ARG A 66 -0.96 -5.67 12.50
C ARG A 66 -1.00 -7.20 12.31
N PRO A 67 -1.78 -7.98 13.07
CA PRO A 67 -1.87 -9.43 12.88
C PRO A 67 -2.66 -9.85 11.63
N ASP A 68 -3.49 -8.97 11.08
CA ASP A 68 -4.39 -9.27 9.97
C ASP A 68 -3.61 -9.55 8.67
N ASN A 69 -3.94 -10.65 8.00
CA ASN A 69 -3.23 -11.07 6.78
C ASN A 69 -3.44 -10.09 5.62
N TYR A 70 -4.59 -9.44 5.52
CA TYR A 70 -4.85 -8.46 4.47
C TYR A 70 -3.99 -7.21 4.68
N PHE A 71 -3.84 -6.77 5.93
CA PHE A 71 -2.93 -5.69 6.30
C PHE A 71 -1.47 -6.03 6.03
N ARG A 72 -1.03 -7.24 6.35
CA ARG A 72 0.34 -7.71 6.03
C ARG A 72 0.59 -7.70 4.53
N PHE A 73 -0.36 -8.19 3.74
CA PHE A 73 -0.26 -8.21 2.28
C PHE A 73 -0.22 -6.80 1.68
N TYR A 74 -1.13 -5.91 2.10
CA TYR A 74 -1.11 -4.49 1.72
C TYR A 74 0.24 -3.83 2.05
N SER A 75 0.75 -4.05 3.26
CA SER A 75 1.99 -3.42 3.73
C SER A 75 3.20 -3.89 2.94
N ALA A 76 3.28 -5.19 2.62
CA ALA A 76 4.33 -5.75 1.78
C ALA A 76 4.31 -5.13 0.36
N LEU A 77 3.13 -4.99 -0.23
CA LEU A 77 2.96 -4.38 -1.55
C LEU A 77 3.15 -2.86 -1.57
N ARG A 78 3.15 -2.18 -0.43
CA ARG A 78 3.34 -0.73 -0.37
C ARG A 78 4.81 -0.32 -0.29
N ILE A 79 5.64 -1.11 0.39
CA ILE A 79 7.04 -0.77 0.70
C ILE A 79 8.03 -1.27 -0.37
N GLY A 80 7.61 -2.20 -1.25
CA GLY A 80 8.44 -2.65 -2.38
C GLY A 80 8.41 -1.73 -3.58
#